data_AF-A0A954M2Z2-F1
#
_entry.id   AF-A0A954M2Z2-F1
#
_cell.length_a   1.000
_cell.length_b   1.000
_cell.length_c   1.000
_cell.angle_alpha   90.00
_cell.angle_beta   90.00
_cell.angle_gamma   90.00
#
_symmetry.space_group_name_H-M   'P 1'
#
loop_
_entity.id
_entity.type
_entity.pdbx_description
1 polymer ?
#
loop_
_entity_poly.entity_id
_entity_poly.type
_entity_poly.pdbx_seq_one_letter_code
_entity_poly.pdbx_strand_id
1 'polypeptide(L)'
;MSVREQLDDILSHRILLLDGAMGSLIHGFEPTEADYRGERFQDHAIDLKNASDVLCLTRPDIIQSIHRQYLEAGSDIIETNTFNANTVSLEEFGLADVVREINATGARLAKDLANEFTAQNPDKPRFVAGSIGPTKVQLSFNADQPGFRPTTFDEMVESYAEQVRGLLDGGVDLLLPETSFDT
;
A
#
# COMPACT_ATOMS: atom_id res chain seq x y z
N MET A 1 -10.98 23.94 0.93
CA MET A 1 -10.25 23.54 -0.28
C MET A 1 -10.18 22.02 -0.25
N SER A 2 -10.59 21.34 -1.32
CA SER A 2 -10.44 19.89 -1.46
C SER A 2 -8.97 19.51 -1.62
N VAL A 3 -8.62 18.24 -1.36
CA VAL A 3 -7.28 17.70 -1.64
C VAL A 3 -6.87 17.98 -3.09
N ARG A 4 -7.78 17.76 -4.04
CA ARG A 4 -7.53 18.02 -5.46
C ARG A 4 -7.16 19.48 -5.73
N GLU A 5 -7.93 20.42 -5.20
CA GLU A 5 -7.66 21.86 -5.36
C GLU A 5 -6.31 22.25 -4.75
N GLN A 6 -5.93 21.66 -3.61
CA GLN A 6 -4.61 21.89 -3.00
C GLN A 6 -3.48 21.35 -3.88
N LEU A 7 -3.62 20.13 -4.40
CA LEU A 7 -2.63 19.54 -5.29
C LEU A 7 -2.48 20.33 -6.58
N ASP A 8 -3.59 20.71 -7.22
CA ASP A 8 -3.61 21.51 -8.45
C ASP A 8 -2.92 22.88 -8.24
N ASP A 9 -3.19 23.53 -7.10
CA ASP A 9 -2.53 24.79 -6.73
C ASP A 9 -1.02 24.62 -6.53
N ILE A 10 -0.58 23.62 -5.75
CA ILE A 10 0.85 23.40 -5.50
C ILE A 10 1.59 23.05 -6.80
N LEU A 11 1.01 22.17 -7.62
CA LEU A 11 1.58 21.74 -8.90
C LEU A 11 1.74 22.90 -9.89
N SER A 12 0.91 23.94 -9.80
CA SER A 12 1.06 25.14 -10.63
C SER A 12 2.27 26.01 -10.26
N HIS A 13 2.82 25.84 -9.05
CA HIS A 13 3.93 26.65 -8.52
C HIS A 13 5.24 25.87 -8.38
N ARG A 14 5.18 24.56 -8.13
CA ARG A 14 6.37 23.72 -7.94
C ARG A 14 6.10 22.24 -8.23
N ILE A 15 7.18 21.49 -8.38
CA ILE A 15 7.15 20.03 -8.47
C ILE A 15 6.85 19.44 -7.08
N LEU A 16 6.01 18.41 -7.05
CA LEU A 16 5.79 17.54 -5.90
C LEU A 16 6.71 16.32 -5.97
N LEU A 17 7.25 15.91 -4.83
CA LEU A 17 8.09 14.72 -4.70
C LEU A 17 7.26 13.56 -4.12
N LEU A 18 7.14 12.47 -4.90
CA LEU A 18 6.70 11.17 -4.40
C LEU A 18 7.86 10.51 -3.63
N ASP A 19 7.56 9.63 -2.70
CA ASP A 19 8.56 8.82 -2.02
C ASP A 19 9.17 7.74 -2.92
N GLY A 20 9.94 6.84 -2.31
CA GLY A 20 10.67 5.79 -3.01
C GLY A 20 10.24 4.40 -2.61
N ALA A 21 11.08 3.43 -2.94
CA ALA A 21 10.77 2.01 -2.74
C ALA A 21 10.59 1.61 -1.26
N MET A 22 9.35 1.28 -0.89
CA MET A 22 8.99 0.64 0.39
C MET A 22 9.68 -0.73 0.57
N GLY A 23 9.52 -1.63 -0.42
CA GLY A 23 10.03 -3.01 -0.31
C GLY A 23 11.54 -3.10 -0.11
N SER A 24 12.33 -2.27 -0.81
CA SER A 24 13.79 -2.22 -0.66
C SER A 24 14.20 -1.82 0.75
N LEU A 25 13.50 -0.86 1.36
CA LEU A 25 13.79 -0.44 2.73
C LEU A 25 13.34 -1.49 3.74
N ILE A 26 12.18 -2.14 3.55
CA ILE A 26 11.75 -3.28 4.38
C ILE A 26 12.82 -4.38 4.39
N HIS A 27 13.39 -4.73 3.22
CA HIS A 27 14.47 -5.72 3.16
C HIS A 27 15.69 -5.34 4.01
N GLY A 28 16.01 -4.04 4.12
CA GLY A 28 17.10 -3.55 4.97
C GLY A 28 16.88 -3.74 6.48
N PHE A 29 15.64 -3.94 6.93
CA PHE A 29 15.33 -4.30 8.31
C PHE A 29 15.47 -5.81 8.59
N GLU A 30 15.73 -6.62 7.55
CA GLU A 30 15.85 -8.08 7.62
C GLU A 30 14.72 -8.77 8.43
N PRO A 31 13.42 -8.45 8.19
CA PRO A 31 12.33 -9.02 8.96
C PRO A 31 12.31 -10.55 8.85
N THR A 32 12.14 -11.19 9.99
CA THR A 32 12.04 -12.64 10.13
C THR A 32 10.61 -13.12 9.97
N GLU A 33 10.40 -14.41 9.78
CA GLU A 33 9.05 -15.00 9.73
C GLU A 33 8.21 -14.64 10.97
N ALA A 34 8.84 -14.57 12.15
CA ALA A 34 8.18 -14.15 13.38
C ALA A 34 7.69 -12.69 13.31
N ASP A 35 8.40 -11.82 12.60
CA ASP A 35 7.98 -10.42 12.39
C ASP A 35 6.79 -10.30 11.45
N TYR A 36 6.76 -11.10 10.37
CA TYR A 36 5.60 -11.17 9.47
C TYR A 36 4.37 -11.74 10.17
N ARG A 37 4.56 -12.67 11.12
CA ARG A 37 3.46 -13.26 11.89
C ARG A 37 2.96 -12.35 13.01
N GLY A 38 3.88 -11.67 13.70
CA GLY A 38 3.57 -11.00 14.96
C GLY A 38 2.88 -11.94 15.96
N GLU A 39 2.19 -11.35 16.92
CA GLU A 39 1.38 -12.13 17.89
C GLU A 39 0.13 -12.74 17.22
N ARG A 40 -0.48 -12.00 16.28
CA ARG A 40 -1.77 -12.35 15.69
C ARG A 40 -1.72 -13.61 14.81
N PHE A 41 -0.67 -13.78 14.03
CA PHE A 41 -0.54 -14.87 13.06
C PHE A 41 0.52 -15.90 13.48
N GLN A 42 0.85 -15.96 14.78
CA GLN A 42 1.87 -16.88 15.31
C GLN A 42 1.60 -18.35 14.91
N ASP A 43 0.33 -18.77 14.91
CA ASP A 43 -0.12 -20.14 14.63
C ASP A 43 -0.63 -20.31 13.19
N HIS A 44 -0.40 -19.33 12.30
CA HIS A 44 -0.90 -19.35 10.93
C HIS A 44 -0.29 -20.52 10.14
N ALA A 45 -1.08 -21.21 9.33
CA ALA A 45 -0.64 -22.46 8.70
C ALA A 45 0.37 -22.27 7.54
N ILE A 46 0.43 -21.07 6.97
CA ILE A 46 1.24 -20.72 5.79
C ILE A 46 2.33 -19.75 6.23
N ASP A 47 3.52 -19.84 5.65
CA ASP A 47 4.58 -18.85 5.87
C ASP A 47 4.19 -17.49 5.30
N LEU A 48 4.38 -16.43 6.08
CA LEU A 48 3.99 -15.07 5.73
C LEU A 48 5.15 -14.23 5.20
N LYS A 49 6.37 -14.77 5.18
CA LYS A 49 7.53 -14.11 4.58
C LYS A 49 7.22 -13.65 3.16
N ASN A 50 7.57 -12.40 2.88
CA ASN A 50 7.31 -11.67 1.62
C ASN A 50 5.87 -11.16 1.44
N ALA A 51 4.93 -11.43 2.36
CA ALA A 51 3.66 -10.72 2.43
C ALA A 51 3.85 -9.35 3.10
N SER A 52 4.69 -8.49 2.52
CA SER A 52 5.14 -7.21 3.13
C SER A 52 4.01 -6.31 3.61
N ASP A 53 2.85 -6.36 2.96
CA ASP A 53 1.65 -5.61 3.35
C ASP A 53 1.18 -5.97 4.77
N VAL A 54 1.36 -7.21 5.22
CA VAL A 54 0.96 -7.68 6.57
C VAL A 54 1.74 -6.96 7.68
N LEU A 55 2.93 -6.44 7.38
CA LEU A 55 3.74 -5.69 8.33
C LEU A 55 3.06 -4.39 8.78
N CYS A 56 2.07 -3.89 8.04
CA CYS A 56 1.18 -2.82 8.53
C CYS A 56 0.46 -3.22 9.83
N LEU A 57 0.14 -4.51 10.01
CA LEU A 57 -0.52 -5.03 11.21
C LEU A 57 0.49 -5.52 12.25
N THR A 58 1.56 -6.19 11.83
CA THR A 58 2.45 -6.91 12.75
C THR A 58 3.69 -6.13 13.16
N ARG A 59 4.19 -5.25 12.31
CA ARG A 59 5.36 -4.38 12.54
C ARG A 59 5.11 -2.95 12.05
N PRO A 60 4.08 -2.26 12.58
CA PRO A 60 3.78 -0.88 12.20
C PRO A 60 4.97 0.06 12.44
N ASP A 61 5.83 -0.26 13.40
CA ASP A 61 7.05 0.49 13.70
C ASP A 61 8.04 0.52 12.51
N ILE A 62 8.20 -0.59 11.78
CA ILE A 62 9.05 -0.64 10.58
C ILE A 62 8.45 0.26 9.49
N ILE A 63 7.15 0.11 9.23
CA ILE A 63 6.46 0.85 8.17
C ILE A 63 6.48 2.36 8.46
N GLN A 64 6.21 2.76 9.70
CA GLN A 64 6.29 4.15 10.13
C GLN A 64 7.72 4.70 10.05
N SER A 65 8.73 3.90 10.40
CA SER A 65 10.13 4.30 10.27
C SER A 65 10.50 4.61 8.81
N ILE A 66 10.00 3.82 7.86
CA ILE A 66 10.25 4.04 6.43
C ILE A 66 9.56 5.31 5.93
N HIS A 67 8.27 5.49 6.21
CA HIS A 67 7.56 6.72 5.84
C HIS A 67 8.24 7.96 6.44
N ARG A 68 8.67 7.89 7.70
CA ARG A 68 9.38 8.98 8.38
C ARG A 68 10.68 9.33 7.65
N GLN A 69 11.47 8.34 7.24
CA GLN A 69 12.70 8.58 6.48
C GLN A 69 12.42 9.34 5.17
N TYR A 70 11.37 8.99 4.44
CA TYR A 70 11.00 9.70 3.20
C TYR A 70 10.49 11.12 3.47
N LEU A 71 9.67 11.31 4.50
CA LEU A 71 9.19 12.63 4.90
C LEU A 71 10.32 13.56 5.37
N GLU A 72 11.31 13.03 6.09
CA GLU A 72 12.53 13.74 6.50
C GLU A 72 13.43 14.07 5.30
N ALA A 73 13.53 13.16 4.33
CA ALA A 73 14.23 13.39 3.07
C ALA A 73 13.54 14.42 2.16
N GLY A 74 12.27 14.71 2.41
CA GLY A 74 11.54 15.81 1.78
C GLY A 74 10.41 15.41 0.85
N SER A 75 9.95 14.15 0.87
CA SER A 75 8.75 13.73 0.14
C SER A 75 7.54 14.60 0.50
N ASP A 76 6.77 14.96 -0.52
CA ASP A 76 5.48 15.66 -0.40
C ASP A 76 4.32 14.66 -0.36
N ILE A 77 4.46 13.54 -1.06
CA ILE A 77 3.50 12.45 -1.12
C ILE A 77 4.21 11.18 -0.68
N ILE A 78 3.61 10.42 0.24
CA ILE A 78 4.07 9.08 0.60
C ILE A 78 3.04 8.04 0.18
N GLU A 79 3.52 6.93 -0.35
CA GLU A 79 2.68 5.79 -0.75
C GLU A 79 2.43 4.86 0.44
N THR A 80 1.24 4.29 0.54
CA THR A 80 0.93 3.28 1.55
C THR A 80 1.65 1.95 1.26
N ASN A 81 2.01 1.19 2.30
CA ASN A 81 2.51 -0.19 2.13
C ASN A 81 1.36 -1.17 1.83
N THR A 82 0.76 -1.03 0.64
CA THR A 82 -0.46 -1.75 0.23
C THR A 82 -0.43 -2.26 -1.21
N PHE A 83 0.76 -2.28 -1.84
CA PHE A 83 0.92 -2.66 -3.24
C PHE A 83 0.26 -4.00 -3.59
N ASN A 84 0.40 -5.01 -2.73
CA ASN A 84 -0.19 -6.34 -2.93
C ASN A 84 -1.38 -6.63 -1.98
N ALA A 85 -1.87 -5.63 -1.26
CA ALA A 85 -2.96 -5.78 -0.30
C ALA A 85 -4.33 -5.90 -0.99
N ASN A 86 -4.51 -6.94 -1.80
CA ASN A 86 -5.77 -7.29 -2.45
C ASN A 86 -6.02 -8.79 -2.31
N THR A 87 -7.27 -9.25 -2.47
CA THR A 87 -7.63 -10.65 -2.19
C THR A 87 -6.91 -11.61 -3.12
N VAL A 88 -6.78 -11.28 -4.41
CA VAL A 88 -6.09 -12.12 -5.42
C VAL A 88 -4.62 -12.36 -5.06
N SER A 89 -3.89 -11.34 -4.64
CA SER A 89 -2.49 -11.46 -4.21
C SER A 89 -2.38 -12.21 -2.88
N LEU A 90 -3.12 -11.78 -1.86
CA LEU A 90 -3.00 -12.29 -0.49
C LEU A 90 -3.60 -13.68 -0.25
N GLU A 91 -4.33 -14.24 -1.23
CA GLU A 91 -4.88 -15.60 -1.15
C GLU A 91 -3.78 -16.66 -0.94
N GLU A 92 -2.60 -16.52 -1.56
CA GLU A 92 -1.52 -17.51 -1.39
C GLU A 92 -0.94 -17.56 0.02
N PHE A 93 -1.09 -16.47 0.76
CA PHE A 93 -0.68 -16.36 2.14
C PHE A 93 -1.84 -16.70 3.09
N GLY A 94 -3.04 -17.03 2.58
CA GLY A 94 -4.22 -17.23 3.41
C GLY A 94 -4.65 -15.98 4.18
N LEU A 95 -4.45 -14.80 3.59
CA LEU A 95 -4.72 -13.49 4.22
C LEU A 95 -5.82 -12.68 3.51
N ALA A 96 -6.59 -13.28 2.60
CA ALA A 96 -7.66 -12.59 1.88
C ALA A 96 -8.70 -11.94 2.82
N ASP A 97 -9.02 -12.58 3.94
CA ASP A 97 -10.00 -12.10 4.92
C ASP A 97 -9.57 -10.82 5.66
N VAL A 98 -8.29 -10.46 5.63
CA VAL A 98 -7.74 -9.28 6.33
C VAL A 98 -7.31 -8.16 5.38
N VAL A 99 -7.60 -8.28 4.07
CA VAL A 99 -7.26 -7.29 3.04
C VAL A 99 -7.71 -5.88 3.41
N ARG A 100 -8.99 -5.70 3.77
CA ARG A 100 -9.52 -4.37 4.11
C ARG A 100 -8.84 -3.78 5.34
N GLU A 101 -8.53 -4.63 6.33
CA GLU A 101 -7.86 -4.21 7.55
C GLU A 101 -6.41 -3.79 7.30
N ILE A 102 -5.67 -4.56 6.49
CA ILE A 102 -4.31 -4.23 6.07
C ILE A 102 -4.29 -2.86 5.39
N ASN A 103 -5.18 -2.65 4.41
CA ASN A 103 -5.25 -1.38 3.69
C ASN A 103 -5.61 -0.20 4.60
N ALA A 104 -6.62 -0.36 5.44
CA ALA A 104 -7.05 0.70 6.35
C ALA A 104 -5.95 1.04 7.36
N THR A 105 -5.21 0.03 7.85
CA THR A 105 -4.10 0.26 8.77
C THR A 105 -2.91 0.89 8.07
N GLY A 106 -2.49 0.39 6.90
CA GLY A 106 -1.41 0.99 6.12
C GLY A 106 -1.67 2.46 5.77
N ALA A 107 -2.90 2.77 5.36
CA ALA A 107 -3.35 4.14 5.13
C ALA A 107 -3.31 5.02 6.39
N ARG A 108 -3.78 4.52 7.55
CA ARG A 108 -3.70 5.26 8.82
C ARG A 108 -2.27 5.55 9.24
N LEU A 109 -1.37 4.56 9.16
CA LEU A 109 0.04 4.73 9.54
C LEU A 109 0.71 5.86 8.73
N ALA A 110 0.49 5.87 7.41
CA ALA A 110 0.97 6.93 6.54
C ALA A 110 0.29 8.27 6.84
N LYS A 111 -1.04 8.26 7.05
CA LYS A 111 -1.81 9.49 7.26
C LYS A 111 -1.48 10.20 8.57
N ASP A 112 -1.26 9.44 9.64
CA ASP A 112 -0.84 9.98 10.93
C ASP A 112 0.51 10.70 10.80
N LEU A 113 1.49 10.11 10.09
CA LEU A 113 2.78 10.73 9.83
C LEU A 113 2.69 11.94 8.90
N ALA A 114 1.90 11.86 7.83
CA ALA A 114 1.68 13.00 6.94
C ALA A 114 1.06 14.19 7.69
N ASN A 115 0.09 13.93 8.58
CA ASN A 115 -0.51 14.95 9.44
C ASN A 115 0.51 15.51 10.45
N GLU A 116 1.32 14.66 11.09
CA GLU A 116 2.38 15.07 12.02
C GLU A 116 3.37 16.03 11.32
N PHE A 117 3.89 15.67 10.16
CA PHE A 117 4.85 16.48 9.41
C PHE A 117 4.22 17.77 8.88
N THR A 118 2.95 17.72 8.44
CA THR A 118 2.19 18.91 8.03
C THR A 118 2.00 19.87 9.19
N ALA A 119 1.68 19.38 10.39
CA ALA A 119 1.56 20.22 11.57
C ALA A 119 2.89 20.90 11.95
N GLN A 120 4.02 20.23 11.73
CA GLN A 120 5.35 20.79 11.97
C GLN A 120 5.76 21.85 10.93
N ASN A 121 5.29 21.75 9.69
CA ASN A 121 5.52 22.74 8.65
C ASN A 121 4.25 22.91 7.78
N PRO A 122 3.31 23.78 8.19
CA PRO A 122 2.04 23.97 7.50
C PRO A 122 2.16 24.51 6.07
N ASP A 123 3.26 25.20 5.75
CA ASP A 123 3.53 25.72 4.40
C ASP A 123 3.87 24.61 3.39
N LYS A 124 4.11 23.39 3.88
CA LYS A 124 4.36 22.20 3.08
C LYS A 124 3.39 21.08 3.48
N PRO A 125 2.13 21.06 3.03
CA PRO A 125 1.23 19.95 3.31
C PRO A 125 1.77 18.63 2.74
N ARG A 126 1.60 17.53 3.49
CA ARG A 126 1.96 16.17 3.07
C ARG A 126 0.70 15.40 2.73
N PHE A 127 0.78 14.59 1.69
CA PHE A 127 -0.34 13.80 1.19
C PHE A 127 -0.01 12.31 1.22
N VAL A 128 -1.05 11.48 1.28
CA VAL A 128 -0.94 10.02 1.25
C VAL A 128 -1.58 9.47 -0.01
N ALA A 129 -0.81 8.68 -0.75
CA ALA A 129 -1.27 7.92 -1.89
C ALA A 129 -1.56 6.47 -1.49
N GLY A 130 -2.80 6.03 -1.70
CA GLY A 130 -3.16 4.62 -1.57
C GLY A 130 -2.59 3.82 -2.74
N SER A 131 -1.47 3.12 -2.51
CA SER A 131 -0.80 2.26 -3.49
C SER A 131 -1.68 1.06 -3.85
N ILE A 132 -1.90 0.86 -5.16
CA ILE A 132 -2.70 -0.21 -5.74
C ILE A 132 -1.88 -0.86 -6.87
N GLY A 133 -1.27 -2.00 -6.57
CA GLY A 133 -0.49 -2.76 -7.55
C GLY A 133 -1.35 -3.56 -8.55
N PRO A 134 -0.73 -4.10 -9.60
CA PRO A 134 -1.40 -4.82 -10.70
C PRO A 134 -1.86 -6.25 -10.35
N THR A 135 -1.78 -6.67 -9.08
CA THR A 135 -1.86 -8.07 -8.62
C THR A 135 -0.76 -8.96 -9.22
N LYS A 136 -0.78 -10.26 -8.88
CA LYS A 136 0.11 -11.27 -9.47
C LYS A 136 -0.47 -11.98 -10.70
N VAL A 137 -1.71 -11.67 -11.07
CA VAL A 137 -2.45 -12.37 -12.14
C VAL A 137 -2.63 -11.46 -13.35
N GLN A 138 -2.54 -12.06 -14.55
CA GLN A 138 -2.85 -11.40 -15.83
C GLN A 138 -4.17 -11.92 -16.40
N LEU A 139 -5.06 -10.99 -16.73
CA LEU A 139 -6.29 -11.19 -17.49
C LEU A 139 -6.04 -11.18 -19.01
N SER A 140 -5.04 -10.46 -19.52
CA SER A 140 -4.78 -10.44 -20.97
C SER A 140 -4.01 -11.67 -21.46
N PHE A 141 -3.16 -12.28 -20.62
CA PHE A 141 -2.18 -13.26 -21.06
C PHE A 141 -2.03 -14.45 -20.08
N ASN A 142 -1.85 -15.65 -20.65
CA ASN A 142 -1.42 -16.85 -19.92
C ASN A 142 -0.49 -17.65 -20.84
N ALA A 143 0.78 -17.78 -20.45
CA ALA A 143 1.83 -18.39 -21.28
C ALA A 143 1.61 -19.90 -21.49
N ASP A 144 1.17 -20.60 -20.45
CA ASP A 144 1.05 -22.06 -20.46
C ASP A 144 -0.28 -22.51 -21.06
N GLN A 145 -1.35 -21.71 -20.90
CA GLN A 145 -2.70 -22.04 -21.31
C GLN A 145 -3.43 -20.82 -21.93
N PRO A 146 -3.27 -20.56 -23.24
CA PRO A 146 -3.78 -19.35 -23.88
C PRO A 146 -5.28 -19.09 -23.72
N GLY A 147 -6.09 -20.14 -23.60
CA GLY A 147 -7.55 -20.06 -23.42
C GLY A 147 -8.03 -20.05 -21.96
N PHE A 148 -7.13 -20.11 -20.98
CA PHE A 148 -7.46 -20.14 -19.56
C PHE A 148 -7.05 -18.84 -18.87
N ARG A 149 -7.86 -18.38 -17.93
CA ARG A 149 -7.53 -17.30 -17.01
C ARG A 149 -7.79 -17.76 -15.58
N PRO A 150 -6.88 -17.52 -14.63
CA PRO A 150 -7.05 -17.99 -13.25
C PRO A 150 -8.03 -17.12 -12.45
N THR A 151 -8.45 -15.97 -13.00
CA THR A 151 -9.49 -15.10 -12.44
C THR A 151 -10.29 -14.45 -13.57
N THR A 152 -11.41 -13.84 -13.22
CA THR A 152 -12.30 -13.10 -14.13
C THR A 152 -12.18 -11.59 -13.91
N PHE A 153 -12.72 -10.80 -14.84
CA PHE A 153 -12.78 -9.35 -14.69
C PHE A 153 -13.58 -8.95 -13.45
N ASP A 154 -14.73 -9.61 -13.20
CA ASP A 154 -15.59 -9.30 -12.06
C ASP A 154 -14.90 -9.61 -10.72
N GLU A 155 -14.17 -10.72 -10.62
CA GLU A 155 -13.36 -11.06 -9.44
C GLU A 155 -12.24 -10.03 -9.18
N MET A 156 -11.59 -9.53 -10.25
CA MET A 156 -10.59 -8.48 -10.11
C MET A 156 -11.21 -7.14 -9.66
N VAL A 157 -12.40 -6.80 -10.18
CA VAL A 157 -13.16 -5.64 -9.72
C VAL A 157 -13.51 -5.77 -8.24
N GLU A 158 -13.97 -6.94 -7.80
CA GLU A 158 -14.28 -7.20 -6.38
C GLU A 158 -13.04 -7.08 -5.49
N SER A 159 -11.93 -7.68 -5.91
CA SER A 159 -10.62 -7.62 -5.23
C SER A 159 -10.15 -6.18 -5.04
N TYR A 160 -10.11 -5.39 -6.12
CA TYR A 160 -9.71 -3.98 -6.06
C TYR A 160 -10.71 -3.13 -5.28
N ALA A 161 -12.00 -3.40 -5.38
CA ALA A 161 -13.00 -2.65 -4.62
C ALA A 161 -12.80 -2.84 -3.11
N GLU A 162 -12.43 -4.04 -2.66
CA GLU A 162 -12.17 -4.30 -1.25
C GLU A 162 -10.89 -3.60 -0.76
N GLN A 163 -9.82 -3.61 -1.57
CA GLN A 163 -8.61 -2.83 -1.33
C GLN A 163 -8.93 -1.33 -1.21
N VAL A 164 -9.63 -0.77 -2.20
CA VAL A 164 -9.99 0.65 -2.24
C VAL A 164 -10.86 1.05 -1.05
N ARG A 165 -11.84 0.24 -0.65
CA ARG A 165 -12.64 0.50 0.55
C ARG A 165 -11.76 0.62 1.79
N GLY A 166 -10.79 -0.28 1.97
CA GLY A 166 -9.84 -0.20 3.08
C GLY A 166 -8.99 1.08 3.03
N LEU A 167 -8.47 1.45 1.86
CA LEU A 167 -7.69 2.68 1.69
C LEU A 167 -8.52 3.93 2.04
N LEU A 168 -9.78 3.99 1.59
CA LEU A 168 -10.69 5.08 1.90
C LEU A 168 -11.04 5.13 3.39
N ASP A 169 -11.29 3.98 4.03
CA ASP A 169 -11.53 3.90 5.48
C ASP A 169 -10.32 4.37 6.29
N GLY A 170 -9.11 4.19 5.77
CA GLY A 170 -7.88 4.69 6.38
C GLY A 170 -7.55 6.15 6.07
N GLY A 171 -8.29 6.80 5.17
CA GLY A 171 -8.22 8.25 4.94
C GLY A 171 -7.10 8.69 4.00
N VAL A 172 -6.76 7.89 2.98
CA VAL A 172 -5.83 8.34 1.91
C VAL A 172 -6.34 9.58 1.19
N ASP A 173 -5.42 10.40 0.69
CA ASP A 173 -5.74 11.64 -0.02
C ASP A 173 -6.01 11.40 -1.51
N LEU A 174 -5.32 10.42 -2.09
CA LEU A 174 -5.50 9.97 -3.47
C LEU A 174 -5.33 8.45 -3.58
N LEU A 175 -5.90 7.87 -4.64
CA LEU A 175 -5.67 6.48 -5.03
C LEU A 175 -4.65 6.45 -6.16
N LEU A 176 -3.69 5.53 -6.07
CA LEU A 176 -2.60 5.37 -7.02
C LEU A 176 -2.57 3.95 -7.58
N PRO A 177 -3.36 3.65 -8.63
CA PRO A 177 -3.14 2.49 -9.47
C PRO A 177 -1.78 2.63 -10.15
N GLU A 178 -0.87 1.73 -9.85
CA GLU A 178 0.52 1.80 -10.30
C GLU A 178 1.01 0.49 -10.90
N THR A 179 2.14 0.57 -11.61
CA THR A 179 2.83 -0.59 -12.18
C THR A 179 1.93 -1.48 -13.04
N SER A 180 0.92 -0.89 -13.71
CA SER A 180 0.01 -1.63 -14.59
C SER A 180 0.79 -2.29 -15.73
N PHE A 181 0.79 -3.63 -15.74
CA PHE A 181 1.45 -4.45 -16.77
C PHE A 181 0.46 -5.15 -17.71
N ASP A 182 -0.83 -5.15 -17.35
CA ASP A 182 -1.89 -5.90 -18.02
C ASP A 182 -2.75 -4.95 -18.87
N THR A 183 -3.02 -5.30 -20.14
CA THR A 183 -3.59 -4.40 -21.16
C THR A 183 -4.90 -4.92 -21.74
#